data_AF-A0A3N1HQQ4-F1
#
_entry.id   AF-A0A3N1HQQ4-F1
#
_cell.length_a   1.000
_cell.length_b   1.000
_cell.length_c   1.000
_cell.angle_alpha   90.00
_cell.angle_beta   90.00
_cell.angle_gamma   90.00
#
_symmetry.space_group_name_H-M   'P 1'
#
loop_
_entity.id
_entity.type
_entity.pdbx_description
1 polymer ?
#
loop_
_entity_poly.entity_id
_entity_poly.type
_entity_poly.pdbx_seq_one_letter_code
_entity_poly.pdbx_strand_id
1 'polypeptide(L)'
;MSRQRTPVAPAATVATAGTFVPGPRAPLAADLAPSPRPTTGPPAGAGSFTAAWEQALAELELEVSAAEDLLGRLHRQADLPPATLRQPWAPPAGLGPLPLPLADRARALADRQAQVAEALARAMVLNRRQARAAGALADARAQQRAPQGAVYLDLAL
;
A
#
# COMPACT_ATOMS: atom_id res chain seq x y z
N MET A 1 -53.44 42.91 13.34
CA MET A 1 -53.54 41.44 13.29
C MET A 1 -52.61 40.92 12.21
N SER A 2 -51.34 40.70 12.56
CA SER A 2 -50.27 40.38 11.60
C SER A 2 -49.90 38.90 11.66
N ARG A 3 -50.08 38.20 10.54
CA ARG A 3 -49.69 36.81 10.34
C ARG A 3 -48.16 36.71 10.31
N GLN A 4 -47.55 36.07 11.32
CA GLN A 4 -46.13 35.72 11.25
C GLN A 4 -45.96 34.30 10.68
N ARG A 5 -45.05 34.23 9.71
CA ARG A 5 -44.73 33.13 8.81
C ARG A 5 -43.94 32.03 9.52
N THR A 6 -44.26 30.79 9.18
CA THR A 6 -43.44 29.59 9.40
C THR A 6 -42.17 29.65 8.55
N PRO A 7 -40.97 29.38 9.08
CA PRO A 7 -39.83 28.97 8.28
C PRO A 7 -39.73 27.44 8.21
N VAL A 8 -39.98 26.88 7.03
CA VAL A 8 -39.49 25.55 6.61
C VAL A 8 -38.05 25.73 6.17
N ALA A 9 -37.12 25.00 6.79
CA ALA A 9 -35.72 24.97 6.39
C ALA A 9 -35.48 23.92 5.28
N PRO A 10 -34.56 24.17 4.34
CA PRO A 10 -34.44 23.44 3.08
C PRO A 10 -33.60 22.16 3.14
N ALA A 11 -33.90 21.27 2.18
CA ALA A 11 -33.14 20.07 1.84
C ALA A 11 -31.67 20.36 1.52
N ALA A 12 -30.77 19.55 2.09
CA ALA A 12 -29.34 19.61 1.79
C ALA A 12 -29.06 19.02 0.40
N THR A 13 -28.55 19.87 -0.48
CA THR A 13 -28.09 19.58 -1.83
C THR A 13 -26.82 18.71 -1.83
N VAL A 14 -26.80 17.73 -2.74
CA VAL A 14 -25.64 16.95 -3.16
C VAL A 14 -24.57 17.86 -3.76
N ALA A 15 -23.35 17.84 -3.22
CA ALA A 15 -22.19 18.52 -3.80
C ALA A 15 -21.23 17.49 -4.42
N THR A 16 -21.39 17.31 -5.73
CA THR A 16 -20.41 16.73 -6.65
C THR A 16 -19.42 17.82 -7.10
N ALA A 17 -18.19 17.39 -7.40
CA ALA A 17 -17.15 18.05 -8.22
C ALA A 17 -15.92 18.60 -7.48
N GLY A 18 -14.86 17.80 -7.43
CA GLY A 18 -13.48 18.25 -7.38
C GLY A 18 -12.78 17.85 -8.67
N THR A 19 -12.59 18.80 -9.58
CA THR A 19 -11.91 18.64 -10.87
C THR A 19 -10.41 18.42 -10.64
N PHE A 20 -9.90 17.26 -11.04
CA PHE A 20 -8.46 16.99 -11.13
C PHE A 20 -7.97 17.32 -12.54
N VAL A 21 -6.97 18.20 -12.64
CA VAL A 21 -6.33 18.64 -13.89
C VAL A 21 -5.01 17.89 -14.07
N PRO A 22 -4.85 16.98 -15.05
CA PRO A 22 -3.55 16.42 -15.40
C PRO A 22 -2.79 17.37 -16.34
N GLY A 23 -1.58 17.77 -15.94
CA GLY A 23 -0.63 18.49 -16.80
C GLY A 23 0.05 17.59 -17.83
N PRO A 24 0.60 18.16 -18.92
CA PRO A 24 1.16 17.39 -20.04
C PRO A 24 2.52 16.76 -19.67
N ARG A 25 2.64 15.45 -19.82
CA ARG A 25 3.92 14.74 -19.71
C ARG A 25 4.55 14.66 -21.11
N ALA A 26 5.61 15.44 -21.34
CA ALA A 26 6.39 15.43 -22.57
C ALA A 26 7.14 14.10 -22.76
N PRO A 27 7.43 13.68 -24.01
CA PRO A 27 8.02 12.37 -24.34
C PRO A 27 9.55 12.37 -24.23
N LEU A 28 10.12 11.36 -23.59
CA LEU A 28 11.55 11.05 -23.69
C LEU A 28 11.72 9.84 -24.62
N ALA A 29 11.78 10.13 -25.93
CA ALA A 29 12.38 9.23 -26.89
C ALA A 29 13.86 9.60 -27.02
N ALA A 30 14.75 8.77 -26.47
CA ALA A 30 16.15 8.67 -26.85
C ALA A 30 16.79 7.53 -26.04
N ASP A 31 16.83 6.32 -26.57
CA ASP A 31 18.03 5.87 -27.29
C ASP A 31 17.93 4.35 -27.56
N LEU A 32 17.81 4.01 -28.84
CA LEU A 32 17.92 2.64 -29.34
C LEU A 32 19.40 2.25 -29.35
N ALA A 33 19.96 1.88 -28.20
CA ALA A 33 21.16 1.07 -28.17
C ALA A 33 20.76 -0.40 -28.40
N PRO A 34 21.33 -1.13 -29.38
CA PRO A 34 21.07 -2.56 -29.52
C PRO A 34 21.71 -3.30 -28.34
N SER A 35 20.89 -3.61 -27.32
CA SER A 35 21.29 -4.56 -26.27
C SER A 35 21.57 -5.93 -26.88
N PRO A 36 22.58 -6.65 -26.36
CA PRO A 36 23.20 -7.78 -27.03
C PRO A 36 22.20 -8.89 -27.33
N ARG A 37 22.30 -9.46 -28.54
CA ARG A 37 21.51 -10.60 -28.99
C ARG A 37 21.52 -11.68 -27.91
N PRO A 38 20.38 -12.34 -27.60
CA PRO A 38 20.44 -13.58 -26.84
C PRO A 38 21.35 -14.55 -27.60
N THR A 39 22.47 -14.93 -27.01
CA THR A 39 23.23 -16.09 -27.45
C THR A 39 22.24 -17.25 -27.50
N THR A 40 21.94 -17.70 -28.71
CA THR A 40 21.03 -18.82 -28.96
C THR A 40 21.64 -20.08 -28.36
N GLY A 41 21.31 -20.35 -27.09
CA GLY A 41 21.26 -21.71 -26.57
C GLY A 41 20.12 -22.47 -27.28
N PRO A 42 20.22 -23.81 -27.41
CA PRO A 42 19.31 -24.62 -28.21
C PRO A 42 17.84 -24.42 -27.80
N PRO A 43 16.86 -24.65 -28.70
CA PRO A 43 15.45 -24.41 -28.44
C PRO A 43 15.02 -25.21 -27.22
N ALA A 44 14.81 -24.47 -26.15
CA ALA A 44 14.44 -25.01 -24.87
C ALA A 44 13.04 -25.63 -25.03
N GLY A 45 12.99 -26.96 -25.08
CA GLY A 45 11.76 -27.73 -25.32
C GLY A 45 10.74 -27.54 -24.21
N ALA A 46 9.58 -28.17 -24.31
CA ALA A 46 8.50 -27.97 -23.34
C ALA A 46 8.90 -28.17 -21.85
N GLY A 47 9.91 -29.01 -21.61
CA GLY A 47 10.48 -29.22 -20.27
C GLY A 47 11.20 -28.00 -19.68
N SER A 48 11.80 -27.12 -20.49
CA SER A 48 12.55 -25.97 -19.97
C SER A 48 11.66 -24.84 -19.49
N PHE A 49 10.52 -24.61 -20.16
CA PHE A 49 9.55 -23.60 -19.68
C PHE A 49 8.86 -24.07 -18.40
N THR A 50 8.63 -25.38 -18.27
CA THR A 50 8.05 -25.96 -17.06
C THR A 50 9.00 -25.75 -15.88
N ALA A 51 10.29 -26.08 -16.04
CA ALA A 51 11.30 -25.82 -15.01
C ALA A 51 11.44 -24.33 -14.67
N ALA A 52 11.37 -23.44 -15.66
CA ALA A 52 11.40 -22.00 -15.43
C ALA A 52 10.19 -21.51 -14.61
N TRP A 53 8.99 -22.03 -14.90
CA TRP A 53 7.78 -21.75 -14.11
C TRP A 53 7.86 -22.32 -12.69
N GLU A 54 8.40 -23.52 -12.52
CA GLU A 54 8.60 -24.10 -11.19
C GLU A 54 9.53 -23.25 -10.33
N GLN A 55 10.64 -22.80 -10.91
CA GLN A 55 11.58 -21.90 -10.24
C GLN A 55 10.91 -20.57 -9.89
N ALA A 56 10.23 -19.94 -10.85
CA ALA A 56 9.55 -18.66 -10.63
C ALA A 56 8.48 -18.75 -9.54
N LEU A 57 7.69 -19.83 -9.51
CA LEU A 57 6.70 -20.05 -8.46
C LEU A 57 7.35 -20.33 -7.10
N ALA A 58 8.47 -21.06 -7.05
CA ALA A 58 9.20 -21.30 -5.80
C ALA A 58 9.78 -20.02 -5.21
N GLU A 59 10.35 -19.14 -6.03
CA GLU A 59 10.85 -17.83 -5.59
C GLU A 59 9.71 -16.97 -5.04
N LEU A 60 8.58 -16.92 -5.75
CA LEU A 60 7.41 -16.16 -5.32
C LEU A 60 6.80 -16.72 -4.02
N GLU A 61 6.78 -18.03 -3.84
CA GLU A 61 6.33 -18.67 -2.59
C GLU A 61 7.19 -18.25 -1.40
N LEU A 62 8.52 -18.19 -1.56
CA LEU A 62 9.41 -17.72 -0.50
C LEU A 62 9.13 -16.27 -0.09
N GLU A 63 8.83 -15.41 -1.07
CA GLU A 63 8.47 -14.02 -0.79
C GLU A 63 7.13 -13.89 -0.08
N VAL A 64 6.13 -14.66 -0.49
CA VAL A 64 4.81 -14.69 0.17
C VAL A 64 4.95 -15.18 1.61
N SER A 65 5.69 -16.26 1.85
CA SER A 65 5.97 -16.74 3.22
C SER A 65 6.71 -15.69 4.06
N ALA A 66 7.67 -14.97 3.49
CA ALA A 66 8.35 -13.89 4.20
C ALA A 66 7.40 -12.74 4.57
N ALA A 67 6.42 -12.41 3.71
CA ALA A 67 5.40 -11.42 3.98
C ALA A 67 4.40 -11.88 5.05
N GLU A 68 3.99 -13.15 5.02
CA GLU A 68 3.15 -13.78 6.05
C GLU A 68 3.83 -13.76 7.42
N ASP A 69 5.12 -14.10 7.49
CA ASP A 69 5.92 -14.04 8.72
C ASP A 69 6.05 -12.61 9.26
N LEU A 70 6.19 -11.63 8.36
CA LEU A 70 6.22 -10.22 8.73
C LEU A 70 4.88 -9.80 9.36
N LEU A 71 3.76 -10.17 8.74
CA LEU A 71 2.42 -9.94 9.28
C LEU A 71 2.21 -10.63 10.64
N GLY A 72 2.67 -11.88 10.78
CA GLY A 72 2.61 -12.62 12.04
C GLY A 72 3.43 -11.99 13.16
N ARG A 73 4.56 -11.34 12.83
CA ARG A 73 5.35 -10.56 13.81
C ARG A 73 4.67 -9.25 14.18
N LEU A 74 4.10 -8.54 13.21
CA LEU A 74 3.32 -7.33 13.45
C LEU A 74 2.13 -7.60 14.38
N HIS A 75 1.44 -8.72 14.18
CA HIS A 75 0.28 -9.10 15.00
C HIS A 75 0.65 -9.40 16.45
N ARG A 76 1.85 -9.93 16.69
CA ARG A 76 2.39 -10.19 18.04
C ARG A 76 3.02 -8.97 18.70
N GLN A 77 2.95 -7.80 18.06
CA GLN A 77 3.61 -6.56 18.51
C GLN A 77 5.10 -6.75 18.80
N ALA A 78 5.76 -7.66 18.08
CA ALA A 78 7.20 -7.82 18.18
C ALA A 78 7.89 -6.60 17.55
N ASP A 79 9.05 -6.21 18.07
CA ASP A 79 9.90 -5.22 17.40
C ASP A 79 10.31 -5.78 16.03
N LEU A 80 9.91 -5.07 14.97
CA LEU A 80 10.34 -5.38 13.62
C LEU A 80 11.62 -4.60 13.32
N PRO A 81 12.68 -5.25 12.83
CA PRO A 81 13.79 -4.51 12.26
C PRO A 81 13.29 -3.65 11.10
N PRO A 82 13.90 -2.47 10.86
CA PRO A 82 13.54 -1.62 9.73
C PRO A 82 13.55 -2.45 8.45
N ALA A 83 12.44 -2.43 7.72
CA ALA A 83 12.31 -3.22 6.51
C ALA A 83 13.34 -2.74 5.49
N THR A 84 14.32 -3.59 5.17
CA THR A 84 15.13 -3.40 3.97
C THR A 84 14.19 -3.55 2.79
N LEU A 85 14.01 -2.47 2.00
CA LEU A 85 13.27 -2.50 0.74
C LEU A 85 13.93 -3.55 -0.16
N ARG A 86 13.38 -4.76 -0.19
CA ARG A 86 13.73 -5.75 -1.20
C ARG A 86 13.29 -5.21 -2.56
N GLN A 87 14.05 -5.54 -3.61
CA GLN A 87 13.60 -5.23 -4.96
C GLN A 87 12.19 -5.81 -5.17
N PRO A 88 11.28 -5.04 -5.80
CA PRO A 88 9.98 -5.56 -6.19
C PRO A 88 10.17 -6.80 -7.07
N TRP A 89 9.47 -7.89 -6.76
CA TRP A 89 9.49 -9.08 -7.59
C TRP A 89 9.03 -8.75 -9.00
N ALA A 90 9.85 -9.13 -9.97
CA ALA A 90 9.53 -9.04 -11.38
C ALA A 90 9.48 -10.46 -11.94
N PRO A 91 8.39 -10.83 -12.65
CA PRO A 91 8.33 -12.14 -13.27
C PRO A 91 9.49 -12.30 -14.26
N PRO A 92 10.21 -13.44 -14.24
CA PRO A 92 11.29 -13.68 -15.18
C PRO A 92 10.79 -13.64 -16.63
N ALA A 93 11.62 -13.09 -17.52
CA ALA A 93 11.28 -13.01 -18.94
C ALA A 93 11.31 -14.39 -19.59
N GLY A 94 10.50 -14.60 -20.63
CA GLY A 94 10.56 -15.82 -21.44
C GLY A 94 9.96 -17.08 -20.80
N LEU A 95 9.14 -16.93 -19.75
CA LEU A 95 8.47 -18.06 -19.08
C LEU A 95 7.54 -18.88 -19.99
N GLY A 96 7.05 -18.29 -21.08
CA GLY A 96 6.06 -18.95 -21.95
C GLY A 96 4.71 -19.18 -21.23
N PRO A 97 3.80 -19.98 -21.81
CA PRO A 97 2.51 -20.26 -21.18
C PRO A 97 2.69 -21.09 -19.90
N LEU A 98 1.82 -20.86 -18.91
CA LEU A 98 1.81 -21.64 -17.67
C LEU A 98 1.47 -23.12 -17.99
N PRO A 99 2.32 -24.09 -17.60
CA PRO A 99 2.01 -25.51 -17.76
C PRO A 99 0.75 -25.88 -16.97
N LEU A 100 -0.15 -26.66 -17.59
CA LEU A 100 -1.40 -27.11 -16.96
C LEU A 100 -1.19 -27.81 -15.59
N PRO A 101 -0.15 -28.65 -15.39
CA PRO A 101 0.11 -29.26 -14.08
C PRO A 101 0.42 -28.26 -12.95
N LEU A 102 0.88 -27.05 -13.29
CA LEU A 102 1.20 -26.00 -12.32
C LEU A 102 0.03 -25.03 -12.08
N ALA A 103 -1.08 -25.16 -12.81
CA ALA A 103 -2.19 -24.21 -12.75
C ALA A 103 -2.80 -24.11 -11.35
N ASP A 104 -3.03 -25.25 -10.69
CA ASP A 104 -3.61 -25.28 -9.35
C ASP A 104 -2.67 -24.69 -8.30
N ARG A 105 -1.36 -24.98 -8.41
CA ARG A 105 -0.33 -24.39 -7.55
C ARG A 105 -0.28 -22.87 -7.69
N ALA A 106 -0.26 -22.38 -8.93
CA ALA A 106 -0.25 -20.95 -9.21
C ALA A 106 -1.51 -20.24 -8.68
N ARG A 107 -2.68 -20.87 -8.81
CA ARG A 107 -3.94 -20.33 -8.28
C ARG A 107 -3.93 -20.26 -6.75
N ALA A 108 -3.52 -21.33 -6.08
CA ALA A 108 -3.39 -21.35 -4.63
C ALA A 108 -2.38 -20.32 -4.10
N LEU A 109 -1.32 -20.02 -4.86
CA LEU A 109 -0.37 -18.96 -4.53
C LEU A 109 -1.01 -17.57 -4.71
N ALA A 110 -1.71 -17.33 -5.81
CA ALA A 110 -2.41 -16.07 -6.05
C ALA A 110 -3.47 -15.77 -4.97
N ASP A 111 -4.20 -16.79 -4.53
CA ASP A 111 -5.19 -16.65 -3.44
C ASP A 111 -4.51 -16.24 -2.12
N ARG A 112 -3.36 -16.86 -1.79
CA ARG A 112 -2.55 -16.45 -0.61
C ARG A 112 -2.05 -15.01 -0.73
N GLN A 113 -1.58 -14.61 -1.91
CA GLN A 113 -1.17 -13.22 -2.17
C GLN A 113 -2.31 -12.22 -1.95
N ALA A 114 -3.52 -12.53 -2.40
CA ALA A 114 -4.68 -11.69 -2.18
C ALA A 114 -5.00 -11.54 -0.69
N GLN A 115 -4.91 -12.63 0.08
CA GLN A 115 -5.12 -12.61 1.53
C GLN A 115 -4.06 -11.76 2.25
N VAL A 116 -2.79 -11.91 1.88
CA VAL A 116 -1.68 -11.10 2.41
C VAL A 116 -1.88 -9.62 2.10
N ALA A 117 -2.25 -9.28 0.85
CA ALA A 117 -2.50 -7.91 0.44
C ALA A 117 -3.65 -7.27 1.24
N GLU A 118 -4.73 -8.02 1.45
CA GLU A 118 -5.87 -7.57 2.24
C GLU A 118 -5.48 -7.35 3.72
N ALA A 119 -4.72 -8.29 4.30
CA ALA A 119 -4.21 -8.18 5.66
C ALA A 119 -3.29 -6.97 5.84
N LEU A 120 -2.41 -6.71 4.88
CA LEU A 120 -1.52 -5.55 4.88
C LEU A 120 -2.31 -4.24 4.78
N ALA A 121 -3.31 -4.17 3.90
CA ALA A 121 -4.18 -3.00 3.78
C ALA A 121 -4.91 -2.70 5.10
N ARG A 122 -5.46 -3.73 5.76
CA ARG A 122 -6.08 -3.60 7.09
C ARG A 122 -5.09 -3.08 8.13
N ALA A 123 -3.88 -3.64 8.18
CA ALA A 123 -2.84 -3.21 9.11
C ALA A 123 -2.46 -1.74 8.90
N MET A 124 -2.31 -1.29 7.65
CA MET A 124 -2.03 0.11 7.32
C MET A 124 -3.14 1.06 7.80
N VAL A 125 -4.42 0.68 7.64
CA VAL A 125 -5.55 1.48 8.11
C VAL A 125 -5.55 1.60 9.64
N LEU A 126 -5.33 0.49 10.34
CA LEU A 126 -5.25 0.48 11.80
C LEU A 126 -4.09 1.33 12.32
N ASN A 127 -2.91 1.20 11.71
CA ASN A 127 -1.73 2.00 12.06
C ASN A 127 -2.02 3.51 11.88
N ARG A 128 -2.63 3.92 10.75
CA ARG A 128 -3.01 5.33 10.53
C ARG A 128 -3.99 5.86 11.58
N ARG A 129 -4.94 5.03 12.03
CA ARG A 129 -5.88 5.41 13.11
C ARG A 129 -5.16 5.57 14.45
N GLN A 130 -4.26 4.65 14.80
CA GLN A 130 -3.46 4.71 16.02
C GLN A 130 -2.55 5.95 16.01
N ALA A 131 -1.89 6.25 14.89
CA ALA A 131 -1.03 7.43 14.75
C ALA A 131 -1.81 8.73 14.96
N ARG A 132 -3.03 8.84 14.41
CA ARG A 132 -3.91 10.00 14.63
C ARG A 132 -4.34 10.15 16.10
N ALA A 133 -4.71 9.04 16.75
CA ALA A 133 -5.11 9.06 18.16
C ALA A 133 -3.93 9.45 19.07
N ALA A 134 -2.74 8.91 18.80
CA ALA A 134 -1.52 9.26 19.52
C ALA A 134 -1.16 10.74 19.35
N GLY A 135 -1.28 11.28 18.13
CA GLY A 135 -1.11 12.72 17.86
C GLY A 135 -2.08 13.58 18.66
N ALA A 136 -3.39 13.28 18.61
CA ALA A 136 -4.38 14.03 19.36
C ALA A 136 -4.15 14.02 20.88
N LEU A 137 -3.69 12.89 21.44
CA LEU A 137 -3.35 12.79 22.86
C LEU A 137 -2.10 13.62 23.20
N ALA A 138 -1.08 13.60 22.34
CA ALA A 138 0.12 14.41 22.50
C ALA A 138 -0.21 15.91 22.47
N ASP A 139 -1.07 16.33 21.53
CA ASP A 139 -1.54 17.71 21.40
C ASP A 139 -2.35 18.15 22.63
N ALA A 140 -3.30 17.32 23.09
CA ALA A 140 -4.07 17.61 24.29
C ALA A 140 -3.17 17.75 25.52
N ARG A 141 -2.15 16.89 25.66
CA ARG A 141 -1.17 16.96 26.74
C ARG A 141 -0.30 18.22 26.65
N ALA A 142 0.06 18.67 25.45
CA ALA A 142 0.78 19.92 25.25
C ALA A 142 -0.08 21.12 25.66
N GLN A 143 -1.36 21.15 25.29
CA GLN A 143 -2.31 22.21 25.66
C GLN A 143 -2.55 22.29 27.17
N GLN A 144 -2.50 21.14 27.86
CA GLN A 144 -2.63 21.06 29.33
C GLN A 144 -1.37 21.51 30.07
N ARG A 145 -0.20 21.38 29.45
CA ARG A 145 1.08 21.90 29.98
C ARG A 145 1.31 23.37 29.66
N ALA A 146 0.64 23.92 28.65
CA ALA A 146 0.65 25.34 28.42
C ALA A 146 0.04 26.03 29.66
N PRO A 147 0.76 26.94 30.34
CA PRO A 147 0.19 27.67 31.46
C PRO A 147 -1.00 28.47 30.93
N GLN A 148 -2.21 28.11 31.37
CA GLN A 148 -3.45 28.80 31.05
C GLN A 148 -3.37 30.18 31.68
N GLY A 149 -2.82 31.14 30.94
CA GLY A 149 -2.69 32.56 31.29
C GLY A 149 -2.13 32.79 32.69
N ALA A 150 -0.82 33.04 32.80
CA ALA A 150 -0.32 33.80 33.95
C ALA A 150 -0.97 35.19 33.90
N VAL A 151 -2.15 35.32 34.50
CA VAL A 151 -2.82 36.60 34.72
C VAL A 151 -2.02 37.27 35.82
N TYR A 152 -1.08 38.12 35.40
CA TYR A 152 -0.42 39.04 36.31
C TYR A 152 -1.48 40.02 36.83
N LEU A 153 -1.98 39.75 38.03
CA LEU A 153 -2.66 40.76 38.83
C LEU A 153 -1.58 41.73 39.28
N ASP A 154 -1.49 42.86 38.57
CA ASP A 154 -0.67 43.99 38.98
C ASP A 154 -1.34 44.63 40.21
N LEU A 155 -0.91 44.19 41.39
CA LEU A 155 -1.24 44.86 42.65
C LEU A 155 -0.39 46.13 42.70
N ALA A 156 -0.84 47.15 41.98
CA ALA A 156 -0.36 48.51 42.19
C ALA A 156 -0.73 48.91 43.63
N LEU A 157 0.32 49.06 44.44
CA LEU A 157 0.29 49.41 45.86
C LEU A 157 0.08 50.92 46.06
#